data_AF-A0A1Q5RHK1-F1
#
_entry.id   AF-A0A1Q5RHK1-F1
#
_cell.length_a   1.000
_cell.length_b   1.000
_cell.length_c   1.000
_cell.angle_alpha   90.00
_cell.angle_beta   90.00
_cell.angle_gamma   90.00
#
_symmetry.space_group_name_H-M   'P 1'
#
loop_
_entity.id
_entity.type
_entity.pdbx_description
1 polymer ?
#
loop_
_entity_poly.entity_id
_entity_poly.type
_entity_poly.pdbx_seq_one_letter_code
_entity_poly.pdbx_strand_id
1 'polypeptide(L)'
;MTDPWAFGWTPLLTIIGFFVTIGIAYFGFRTFERWKREKIEEKRIDIAIEALELAYECQEAFEIIRNPGTLGSEYADMPRRDGEGEPEWSSRGPFYAILKRVQEHAGMFERLAKLRPRYMALFGVPAADSFKLIREARAYVVVSAQHLCYPPVRRTGCR
;
A
#
# COMPACT_ATOMS: atom_id res chain seq x y z
N MET A 1 34.21 -12.20 -66.86
CA MET A 1 35.25 -11.28 -66.39
C MET A 1 34.99 -11.04 -64.92
N THR A 2 35.79 -11.66 -64.05
CA THR A 2 35.77 -11.39 -62.61
C THR A 2 36.54 -10.10 -62.38
N ASP A 3 35.90 -9.05 -61.88
CA ASP A 3 36.56 -7.78 -61.59
C ASP A 3 37.68 -7.99 -60.56
N PRO A 4 38.96 -7.77 -60.92
CA PRO A 4 40.09 -7.98 -60.01
C PRO A 4 40.10 -6.98 -58.84
N TRP A 5 39.29 -5.92 -58.92
CA TRP A 5 39.10 -4.91 -57.90
C TRP A 5 38.03 -5.26 -56.84
N ALA A 6 37.22 -6.30 -57.07
CA ALA A 6 36.15 -6.70 -56.15
C ALA A 6 36.64 -7.55 -54.96
N PHE A 7 37.87 -8.08 -55.02
CA PHE A 7 38.34 -9.15 -54.14
C PHE A 7 39.01 -8.70 -52.82
N GLY A 8 39.19 -7.38 -52.60
CA GLY A 8 39.89 -6.85 -51.41
C GLY A 8 39.07 -5.89 -50.54
N TRP A 9 38.22 -5.06 -51.13
CA TRP A 9 37.52 -3.98 -50.41
C TRP A 9 36.26 -4.44 -49.67
N THR A 10 35.51 -5.39 -50.23
CA THR A 10 34.28 -5.92 -49.65
C THR A 10 34.49 -6.67 -48.31
N PRO A 11 35.48 -7.57 -48.14
CA PRO A 11 35.76 -8.18 -46.84
C PRO A 11 36.27 -7.15 -45.82
N LEU A 12 37.01 -6.14 -46.26
CA LEU A 12 37.58 -5.12 -45.38
C LEU A 12 36.47 -4.20 -44.81
N LEU A 13 35.50 -3.80 -45.64
CA LEU A 13 34.34 -3.02 -45.21
C LEU A 13 33.41 -3.80 -44.27
N THR A 14 33.22 -5.11 -44.49
CA THR A 14 32.40 -5.95 -43.61
C THR A 14 33.04 -6.14 -42.24
N ILE A 15 34.37 -6.31 -42.18
CA ILE A 15 35.12 -6.35 -40.92
C ILE A 15 34.97 -5.03 -40.15
N ILE A 16 35.14 -3.88 -40.81
CA ILE A 16 34.95 -2.57 -40.19
C ILE A 16 33.51 -2.42 -39.68
N GLY A 17 32.51 -2.79 -40.48
CA GLY A 17 31.10 -2.75 -40.09
C GLY A 17 30.81 -3.61 -38.85
N PHE A 18 31.44 -4.77 -38.73
CA PHE A 18 31.33 -5.66 -37.57
C PHE A 18 31.92 -5.03 -36.30
N PHE A 19 33.09 -4.40 -36.41
CA PHE A 19 33.69 -3.68 -35.28
C PHE A 19 32.86 -2.48 -34.83
N VAL A 20 32.27 -1.74 -35.77
CA VAL A 20 31.36 -0.63 -35.45
C VAL A 20 30.11 -1.13 -34.72
N THR A 21 29.51 -2.23 -35.18
CA THR A 21 28.34 -2.82 -34.49
C THR A 21 28.68 -3.34 -33.10
N ILE A 22 29.84 -3.98 -32.92
CA ILE A 22 30.32 -4.40 -31.59
C ILE A 22 30.54 -3.19 -30.69
N GLY A 23 31.15 -2.11 -31.22
CA GLY A 23 31.39 -0.88 -30.47
C GLY A 23 30.09 -0.25 -29.96
N ILE A 24 29.07 -0.15 -30.82
CA ILE A 24 27.75 0.35 -30.45
C ILE A 24 27.08 -0.56 -29.42
N ALA A 25 27.15 -1.89 -29.60
CA ALA A 25 26.58 -2.83 -28.65
C ALA A 25 27.22 -2.67 -27.26
N TYR A 26 28.55 -2.62 -27.19
CA TYR A 26 29.28 -2.47 -25.92
C TYR A 26 28.95 -1.15 -25.22
N PHE A 27 28.94 -0.05 -25.97
CA PHE A 27 28.62 1.27 -25.41
C PHE A 27 27.14 1.37 -24.97
N GLY A 28 26.25 0.73 -25.73
CA GLY A 28 24.83 0.61 -25.42
C GLY A 28 24.60 -0.14 -24.10
N PHE A 29 25.23 -1.31 -23.90
CA PHE A 29 25.10 -2.08 -22.66
C PHE A 29 25.60 -1.30 -21.44
N ARG A 30 26.73 -0.59 -21.56
CA ARG A 30 27.31 0.17 -20.44
C ARG A 30 26.44 1.37 -20.06
N THR A 31 25.87 2.05 -21.05
CA THR A 31 24.94 3.17 -20.84
C THR A 31 23.62 2.66 -20.25
N PHE A 32 23.14 1.49 -20.69
CA PHE A 32 21.91 0.87 -20.19
C PHE A 32 22.00 0.48 -18.71
N GLU A 33 23.13 -0.10 -18.27
CA GLU A 33 23.35 -0.45 -16.86
C GLU A 33 23.33 0.78 -15.94
N ARG A 34 23.88 1.91 -16.39
CA ARG A 34 23.83 3.17 -15.64
C ARG A 34 22.39 3.71 -15.58
N TRP A 35 21.71 3.77 -16.72
CA TRP A 35 20.31 4.20 -16.79
C TRP A 35 19.37 3.34 -15.93
N LYS A 36 19.60 2.02 -15.93
CA LYS A 36 18.85 1.07 -15.11
C LYS A 36 19.03 1.34 -13.62
N ARG A 37 20.26 1.64 -13.16
CA ARG A 37 20.51 2.02 -11.76
C ARG A 37 19.80 3.32 -11.41
N GLU A 38 19.95 4.35 -12.24
CA GLU A 38 19.28 5.64 -12.03
C GLU A 38 17.75 5.47 -11.93
N LYS A 39 17.14 4.68 -12.81
CA LYS A 39 15.70 4.40 -12.78
C LYS A 39 15.24 3.58 -11.57
N ILE A 40 16.09 2.69 -11.05
CA ILE A 40 15.79 1.93 -9.83
C ILE A 40 15.86 2.86 -8.62
N GLU A 41 16.86 3.74 -8.55
CA GLU A 41 17.00 4.71 -7.47
C GLU A 41 15.85 5.72 -7.46
N GLU A 42 15.45 6.23 -8.63
CA GLU A 42 14.28 7.10 -8.79
C GLU A 42 13.00 6.41 -8.27
N LYS A 43 12.72 5.18 -8.73
CA LYS A 43 11.57 4.40 -8.24
C LYS A 43 11.61 4.12 -6.74
N ARG A 44 12.81 3.96 -6.17
CA ARG A 44 13.00 3.73 -4.74
C ARG A 44 12.62 4.98 -3.96
N ILE A 45 13.02 6.17 -4.43
CA ILE A 45 12.66 7.45 -3.82
C ILE A 45 11.14 7.66 -3.91
N ASP A 46 10.54 7.47 -5.08
CA ASP A 46 9.09 7.66 -5.28
C ASP A 46 8.26 6.78 -4.33
N ILE A 47 8.60 5.49 -4.23
CA ILE A 47 7.89 4.56 -3.34
C ILE A 47 8.14 4.88 -1.85
N ALA A 48 9.31 5.43 -1.50
CA ALA A 48 9.55 5.89 -0.14
C ALA A 48 8.66 7.10 0.22
N ILE A 49 8.52 8.05 -0.70
CA ILE A 49 7.66 9.23 -0.52
C ILE A 49 6.19 8.79 -0.42
N GLU A 50 5.72 7.92 -1.33
CA GLU A 50 4.36 7.36 -1.31
C GLU A 50 4.07 6.64 0.01
N ALA A 51 5.05 5.88 0.53
CA ALA A 51 4.92 5.19 1.81
C ALA A 51 4.86 6.16 3.01
N LEU A 52 5.65 7.23 2.98
CA LEU A 52 5.67 8.24 4.03
C LEU A 52 4.36 9.05 4.05
N GLU A 53 3.87 9.46 2.89
CA GLU A 53 2.59 10.14 2.72
C GLU A 53 1.44 9.30 3.29
N LEU A 54 1.34 8.02 2.89
CA LEU A 54 0.33 7.12 3.41
C LEU A 54 0.47 6.88 4.92
N ALA A 55 1.68 6.88 5.46
CA ALA A 55 1.89 6.72 6.90
C ALA A 55 1.34 7.92 7.70
N TYR A 56 1.56 9.14 7.23
CA TYR A 56 0.97 10.34 7.83
C TYR A 56 -0.55 10.39 7.65
N GLU A 57 -1.07 10.03 6.47
CA GLU A 57 -2.52 9.93 6.23
C GLU A 57 -3.16 8.89 7.18
N CYS A 58 -2.48 7.77 7.44
CA CYS A 58 -2.93 6.78 8.42
C CYS A 58 -2.97 7.37 9.84
N GLN A 59 -1.97 8.17 10.22
CA GLN A 59 -1.94 8.80 11.54
C GLN A 59 -3.13 9.74 11.75
N GLU A 60 -3.37 10.64 10.80
CA GLU A 60 -4.50 11.57 10.84
C GLU A 60 -5.85 10.82 10.89
N ALA A 61 -5.99 9.76 10.09
CA ALA A 61 -7.19 8.94 10.13
C ALA A 61 -7.39 8.26 11.48
N PHE A 62 -6.32 7.76 12.13
CA PHE A 62 -6.45 7.19 13.48
C PHE A 62 -6.85 8.25 14.51
N GLU A 63 -6.40 9.49 14.39
CA GLU A 63 -6.82 10.59 15.25
C GLU A 63 -8.33 10.87 15.10
N ILE A 64 -8.83 10.90 13.87
CA ILE A 64 -10.26 11.06 13.56
C ILE A 64 -11.08 9.87 14.08
N ILE A 65 -10.63 8.65 13.83
CA ILE A 65 -11.30 7.42 14.25
C ILE A 65 -11.40 7.33 15.77
N ARG A 66 -10.35 7.76 16.49
CA ARG A 66 -10.28 7.68 17.96
C ARG A 66 -10.93 8.87 18.66
N ASN A 67 -11.40 9.87 17.93
CA ASN A 67 -12.04 11.04 18.52
C ASN A 67 -13.30 10.62 19.30
N PRO A 68 -13.38 10.90 20.62
CA PRO A 68 -14.54 10.54 21.44
C PRO A 68 -15.80 11.34 21.11
N GLY A 69 -15.69 12.48 20.43
CA GLY A 69 -16.85 13.26 20.00
C GLY A 69 -17.61 12.49 18.94
N THR A 70 -18.88 12.19 19.19
CA THR A 70 -19.77 11.46 18.27
C THR A 70 -21.08 12.22 18.07
N LEU A 71 -21.46 12.44 16.81
CA LEU A 71 -22.75 13.03 16.47
C LEU A 71 -23.83 11.94 16.36
N GLY A 72 -25.06 12.26 16.78
CA GLY A 72 -26.19 11.33 16.72
C GLY A 72 -26.50 10.81 15.31
N SER A 73 -26.17 11.58 14.28
CA SER A 73 -26.32 11.20 12.87
C SER A 73 -25.34 10.10 12.43
N GLU A 74 -24.22 9.91 13.13
CA GLU A 74 -23.19 8.94 12.73
C GLU A 74 -23.65 7.50 12.92
N TYR A 75 -24.50 7.24 13.92
CA TYR A 75 -25.00 5.90 14.24
C TYR A 75 -26.51 5.75 13.99
N ALA A 76 -27.13 6.68 13.25
CA ALA A 76 -28.56 6.63 12.92
C ALA A 76 -28.94 5.38 12.10
N ASP A 77 -27.99 4.85 11.32
CA ASP A 77 -28.12 3.61 10.53
C ASP A 77 -27.83 2.33 11.34
N MET A 78 -27.51 2.45 12.64
CA MET A 78 -27.18 1.30 13.47
C MET A 78 -28.39 0.36 13.63
N PRO A 79 -28.26 -0.93 13.27
CA PRO A 79 -29.35 -1.88 13.37
C PRO A 79 -29.75 -2.09 14.84
N ARG A 80 -31.06 -2.01 15.11
CA ARG A 80 -31.66 -2.33 16.41
C ARG A 80 -31.69 -3.85 16.62
N ARG A 81 -31.44 -4.29 17.85
CA ARG A 81 -31.60 -5.69 18.25
C ARG A 81 -33.04 -5.95 18.72
N ASP A 82 -33.48 -7.20 18.61
CA ASP A 82 -34.81 -7.61 19.07
C ASP A 82 -34.94 -7.41 20.60
N GLY A 83 -35.95 -6.64 21.02
CA GLY A 83 -36.19 -6.32 22.43
C GLY A 83 -35.27 -5.25 23.04
N GLU A 84 -34.45 -4.59 22.22
CA GLU A 84 -33.54 -3.52 22.67
C GLU A 84 -34.31 -2.23 23.01
N GLY A 85 -34.10 -1.71 24.22
CA GLY A 85 -34.65 -0.41 24.63
C GLY A 85 -33.84 0.76 24.07
N GLU A 86 -34.45 1.94 24.02
CA GLU A 86 -33.79 3.18 23.58
C GLU A 86 -32.47 3.49 24.33
N PRO A 87 -32.38 3.31 25.66
CA PRO A 87 -31.13 3.55 26.39
C PRO A 87 -30.02 2.57 26.01
N GLU A 88 -30.36 1.32 25.70
CA GLU A 88 -29.40 0.29 25.31
C GLU A 88 -28.87 0.56 23.90
N TRP A 89 -29.76 0.90 22.96
CA TRP A 89 -29.38 1.31 21.61
C TRP A 89 -28.48 2.54 21.63
N SER A 90 -28.88 3.61 22.34
CA SER A 90 -28.10 4.84 22.45
C SER A 90 -26.71 4.63 23.06
N SER A 91 -26.57 3.73 24.04
CA SER A 91 -25.29 3.40 24.68
C SER A 91 -24.26 2.78 23.71
N ARG A 92 -24.73 2.12 22.65
CA ARG A 92 -23.88 1.47 21.63
C ARG A 92 -23.49 2.40 20.50
N GLY A 93 -24.23 3.50 20.32
CA GLY A 93 -24.06 4.46 19.23
C GLY A 93 -22.61 4.96 19.07
N PRO A 94 -21.93 5.40 20.15
CA PRO A 94 -20.56 5.88 20.05
C PRO A 94 -19.57 4.83 19.51
N PHE A 95 -19.76 3.56 19.86
CA PHE A 95 -18.88 2.47 19.37
C PHE A 95 -19.16 2.13 17.90
N TYR A 96 -20.42 2.23 17.47
CA TYR A 96 -20.78 2.04 16.06
C TYR A 96 -20.23 3.18 15.18
N ALA A 97 -20.25 4.42 15.68
CA ALA A 97 -19.65 5.56 14.98
C ALA A 97 -18.16 5.32 14.67
N ILE A 98 -17.40 4.76 15.61
CA ILE A 98 -15.99 4.38 15.39
C ILE A 98 -15.86 3.37 14.24
N LEU A 99 -16.71 2.33 14.22
CA LEU A 99 -16.69 1.33 13.14
C LEU A 99 -16.99 1.94 11.77
N LYS A 100 -17.94 2.88 11.73
CA LYS A 100 -18.31 3.60 10.51
C LYS A 100 -17.16 4.48 10.00
N ARG A 101 -16.49 5.23 10.87
CA ARG A 101 -15.30 6.02 10.51
C ARG A 101 -14.17 5.13 9.97
N VAL A 102 -13.93 3.97 10.58
CA VAL A 102 -12.95 3.00 10.04
C VAL A 102 -13.34 2.54 8.63
N GLN A 103 -14.64 2.34 8.38
CA GLN A 103 -15.14 1.94 7.07
C GLN A 103 -15.03 3.05 6.03
N GLU A 104 -15.26 4.30 6.40
CA GLU A 104 -15.08 5.48 5.54
C GLU A 104 -13.62 5.61 5.07
N HIS A 105 -12.65 5.27 5.93
CA HIS A 105 -11.23 5.26 5.60
C HIS A 105 -10.72 3.92 4.99
N ALA A 106 -11.60 2.96 4.67
CA ALA A 106 -11.18 1.65 4.16
C ALA A 106 -10.31 1.72 2.90
N GLY A 107 -10.63 2.65 1.98
CA GLY A 107 -9.89 2.82 0.73
C GLY A 107 -8.41 3.18 0.93
N MET A 108 -8.10 3.97 1.96
CA MET A 108 -6.71 4.30 2.30
C MET A 108 -5.96 3.08 2.83
N PHE A 109 -6.57 2.26 3.68
CA PHE A 109 -5.98 1.00 4.13
C PHE A 109 -5.78 -0.01 2.98
N GLU A 110 -6.64 0.00 1.96
CA GLU A 110 -6.43 -0.80 0.74
C GLU A 110 -5.24 -0.31 -0.08
N ARG A 111 -5.05 1.00 -0.23
CA ARG A 111 -3.86 1.57 -0.87
C ARG A 111 -2.59 1.16 -0.13
N LEU A 112 -2.60 1.27 1.19
CA LEU A 112 -1.51 0.83 2.06
C LEU A 112 -1.18 -0.66 1.87
N ALA A 113 -2.21 -1.52 1.80
CA ALA A 113 -2.04 -2.95 1.56
C ALA A 113 -1.44 -3.26 0.18
N LYS A 114 -1.82 -2.51 -0.86
CA LYS A 114 -1.28 -2.64 -2.22
C LYS A 114 0.17 -2.14 -2.32
N LEU A 115 0.54 -1.13 -1.53
CA LEU A 115 1.91 -0.59 -1.53
C LEU A 115 2.91 -1.53 -0.86
N ARG A 116 2.51 -2.24 0.20
CA ARG A 116 3.37 -3.15 0.97
C ARG A 116 4.24 -4.11 0.12
N PRO A 117 3.72 -4.89 -0.84
CA PRO A 117 4.56 -5.79 -1.64
C PRO A 117 5.58 -5.04 -2.51
N ARG A 118 5.23 -3.87 -3.06
CA ARG A 118 6.15 -3.02 -3.83
C ARG A 118 7.26 -2.47 -2.95
N TYR A 119 6.91 -2.02 -1.75
CA TYR A 119 7.86 -1.53 -0.76
C TYR A 119 8.82 -2.64 -0.32
N MET A 120 8.29 -3.83 -0.02
CA MET A 120 9.07 -5.00 0.38
C MET A 120 10.07 -5.44 -0.71
N ALA A 121 9.68 -5.36 -1.99
CA ALA A 121 10.56 -5.71 -3.10
C ALA A 121 11.78 -4.77 -3.24
N LEU A 122 11.65 -3.50 -2.83
CA LEU A 122 12.72 -2.49 -2.94
C LEU A 122 13.55 -2.33 -1.67
N PHE A 123 12.94 -2.45 -0.50
CA PHE A 123 13.57 -2.17 0.79
C PHE A 123 13.79 -3.43 1.65
N GLY A 124 13.24 -4.57 1.23
CA GLY A 124 13.31 -5.83 1.97
C GLY A 124 12.18 -6.02 3.00
N VAL A 125 12.17 -7.19 3.62
CA VAL A 125 11.14 -7.60 4.60
C VAL A 125 11.17 -6.75 5.88
N PRO A 126 12.32 -6.45 6.51
CA PRO A 126 12.35 -5.71 7.78
C PRO A 126 11.74 -4.31 7.65
N ALA A 127 11.92 -3.66 6.50
CA ALA A 127 11.35 -2.34 6.24
C ALA A 127 9.81 -2.38 6.15
N ALA A 128 9.23 -3.52 5.78
CA ALA A 128 7.78 -3.69 5.66
C ALA A 128 7.08 -3.96 7.01
N ASP A 129 7.81 -4.10 8.12
CA ASP A 129 7.23 -4.36 9.44
C ASP A 129 6.40 -3.18 9.97
N SER A 130 6.72 -1.95 9.59
CA SER A 130 5.92 -0.77 9.95
C SER A 130 4.46 -0.87 9.46
N PHE A 131 4.25 -1.47 8.29
CA PHE A 131 2.90 -1.72 7.74
C PHE A 131 2.11 -2.73 8.58
N LYS A 132 2.81 -3.68 9.21
CA LYS A 132 2.20 -4.66 10.11
C LYS A 132 1.63 -3.97 11.35
N LEU A 133 2.38 -3.03 11.93
CA LEU A 133 1.93 -2.25 13.11
C LEU A 133 0.64 -1.47 12.82
N ILE A 134 0.55 -0.81 11.66
CA ILE A 134 -0.66 -0.09 11.24
C ILE A 134 -1.87 -1.04 11.12
N ARG A 135 -1.66 -2.21 10.50
CA ARG A 135 -2.73 -3.21 10.33
C ARG A 135 -3.18 -3.78 11.68
N GLU A 136 -2.26 -4.03 12.59
CA GLU A 136 -2.55 -4.51 13.95
C GLU A 136 -3.29 -3.45 14.78
N ALA A 137 -2.87 -2.19 14.70
CA ALA A 137 -3.57 -1.07 15.32
C ALA A 137 -5.02 -0.95 14.81
N ARG A 138 -5.22 -1.03 13.49
CA ARG A 138 -6.58 -1.05 12.90
C ARG A 138 -7.40 -2.22 13.42
N ALA A 139 -6.83 -3.43 13.40
CA ALA A 139 -7.52 -4.62 13.88
C ALA A 139 -7.92 -4.49 15.36
N TYR A 140 -7.04 -3.97 16.20
CA TYR A 140 -7.31 -3.74 17.62
C TYR A 140 -8.49 -2.78 17.83
N VAL A 141 -8.51 -1.65 17.11
CA VAL A 141 -9.61 -0.68 17.20
C VAL A 141 -10.93 -1.29 16.75
N VAL A 142 -10.94 -1.98 15.61
CA VAL A 142 -12.15 -2.63 15.06
C VAL A 142 -12.69 -3.69 16.01
N VAL A 143 -11.84 -4.59 16.49
CA VAL A 143 -12.26 -5.69 17.37
C VAL A 143 -12.75 -5.14 18.71
N SER A 144 -12.07 -4.15 19.29
CA SER A 144 -12.49 -3.50 20.54
C SER A 144 -13.85 -2.82 20.38
N ALA A 145 -14.03 -2.05 19.31
CA ALA A 145 -15.29 -1.38 19.02
C ALA A 145 -16.43 -2.37 18.73
N GLN A 146 -16.15 -3.48 18.03
CA GLN A 146 -17.11 -4.56 17.80
C GLN A 146 -17.54 -5.24 19.11
N HIS A 147 -16.62 -5.54 20.02
CA HIS A 147 -16.95 -6.14 21.32
C HIS A 147 -17.80 -5.23 22.21
N LEU A 148 -17.53 -3.92 22.17
CA LEU A 148 -18.29 -2.92 22.93
C LEU A 148 -19.65 -2.62 22.28
N CYS A 149 -19.73 -2.62 20.95
CA CYS A 149 -20.97 -2.42 20.22
C CYS A 149 -21.85 -3.67 20.27
N TYR A 150 -21.27 -4.87 20.23
CA TYR A 150 -21.99 -6.13 20.21
C TYR A 150 -21.52 -7.05 21.34
N PRO A 151 -21.75 -6.67 22.62
CA PRO A 151 -21.36 -7.53 23.72
C PRO A 151 -22.13 -8.86 23.62
N PRO A 152 -21.48 -9.99 23.97
CA PRO A 152 -22.17 -11.27 24.03
C PRO A 152 -23.29 -11.20 25.08
N VAL A 153 -24.45 -11.78 24.75
CA VAL A 153 -25.61 -11.86 25.66
C VAL A 153 -25.14 -12.47 26.98
N ARG A 154 -25.12 -11.68 28.06
CA ARG A 154 -24.87 -12.23 29.39
C ARG A 154 -26.04 -13.13 29.72
N ARG A 155 -25.80 -14.45 29.79
CA ARG A 155 -26.74 -15.38 30.42
C ARG A 155 -26.77 -15.06 31.91
N THR A 156 -27.59 -14.08 32.31
CA THR A 156 -27.93 -13.85 33.71
C THR A 156 -28.89 -14.96 34.14
N GLY A 157 -28.32 -16.11 34.48
CA GLY A 157 -29.04 -17.32 34.85
C GLY A 157 -28.17 -18.24 35.68
N CYS A 158 -27.76 -17.78 36.86
CA CYS A 158 -27.47 -18.61 38.02
C CYS A 158 -27.92 -17.81 39.24
N ARG A 159 -29.17 -18.03 39.63
CA ARG A 159 -29.62 -17.86 41.01
C ARG A 159 -29.44 -19.21 41.70
#